data_AF-A0A377BAT0-F1
#
_entry.id   AF-A0A377BAT0-F1
#
_cell.length_a   1.000
_cell.length_b   1.000
_cell.length_c   1.000
_cell.angle_alpha   90.00
_cell.angle_beta   90.00
_cell.angle_gamma   90.00
#
_symmetry.space_group_name_H-M   'P 1'
#
loop_
_entity.id
_entity.type
_entity.pdbx_description
1 polymer ?
#
loop_
_entity_poly.entity_id
_entity_poly.type
_entity_poly.pdbx_seq_one_letter_code
_entity_poly.pdbx_strand_id
1 'polypeptide(L)' 'MATGPEIEDDYHNFDALNIPGHHPARADHDTFWFDATRLLRTQTSGVQIRTMKAQQPPIRIIAPGRVYR' A
#
# COMPACT_ATOMS: atom_id res chain seq x y z
N MET A 1 1.64 -15.15 8.99
CA MET A 1 1.87 -14.50 7.69
C MET A 1 0.57 -13.84 7.28
N ALA A 2 0.62 -12.64 6.71
CA ALA A 2 -0.57 -11.93 6.22
C ALA A 2 -0.38 -11.59 4.73
N THR A 3 -1.44 -11.73 3.95
CA THR A 3 -1.45 -11.44 2.51
C THR A 3 -2.51 -10.39 2.21
N GLY A 4 -2.38 -9.70 1.08
CA GLY A 4 -3.37 -8.73 0.61
C GLY A 4 -3.36 -8.58 -0.90
N PRO A 5 -4.28 -7.77 -1.44
CA PRO A 5 -4.44 -7.61 -2.88
C PRO A 5 -3.20 -6.97 -3.52
N GLU A 6 -2.94 -7.32 -4.78
CA GLU A 6 -1.85 -6.75 -5.59
C GLU A 6 -2.29 -5.45 -6.28
N ILE A 7 -3.58 -5.30 -6.56
CA ILE A 7 -4.20 -4.01 -6.91
C ILE A 7 -4.64 -3.35 -5.60
N GLU A 8 -4.11 -2.16 -5.31
CA GLU A 8 -4.46 -1.36 -4.13
C GLU A 8 -5.12 -0.04 -4.52
N ASP A 9 -5.74 0.59 -3.52
CA ASP A 9 -6.13 2.00 -3.57
C ASP A 9 -4.95 2.93 -3.17
N ASP A 10 -5.05 4.19 -3.57
CA ASP A 10 -4.08 5.23 -3.27
C ASP A 10 -3.90 5.46 -1.76
N TYR A 11 -4.96 5.30 -0.99
CA TYR A 11 -4.93 5.47 0.45
C TYR A 11 -4.02 4.44 1.14
N HIS A 12 -4.17 3.15 0.87
CA HIS A 12 -3.41 2.09 1.52
C HIS A 12 -1.99 1.97 0.97
N ASN A 13 -1.76 2.35 -0.28
CA ASN A 13 -0.42 2.35 -0.86
C ASN A 13 0.37 3.64 -0.54
N PHE A 14 -0.30 4.75 -0.20
CA PHE A 14 0.35 6.05 0.03
C PHE A 14 -0.17 6.86 1.23
N ASP A 15 -1.44 7.29 1.27
CA ASP A 15 -1.90 8.25 2.31
C ASP A 15 -1.68 7.74 3.73
N ALA A 16 -2.02 6.49 3.99
CA ALA A 16 -1.86 5.85 5.29
C ALA A 16 -0.38 5.69 5.70
N LEU A 17 0.54 5.85 4.75
CA LEU A 17 1.99 5.84 4.95
C LEU A 17 2.58 7.25 5.02
N ASN A 18 1.74 8.28 5.16
CA ASN A 18 2.15 9.68 5.21
C ASN A 18 2.83 10.15 3.92
N ILE A 19 2.40 9.63 2.76
CA ILE A 19 2.89 10.00 1.43
C ILE A 19 1.78 10.79 0.74
N PRO A 20 1.73 12.13 0.82
CA PRO A 20 0.63 12.93 0.25
C PRO A 20 0.65 12.97 -1.29
N GLY A 21 -0.43 13.47 -1.90
CA GLY A 21 -0.64 13.52 -3.36
C GLY A 21 0.49 14.17 -4.18
N HIS A 22 1.16 15.18 -3.63
CA HIS A 22 2.26 15.90 -4.27
C HIS A 22 3.64 15.28 -4.00
N HIS A 23 3.69 14.13 -3.30
CA HIS A 23 4.94 13.48 -2.97
C HIS A 23 5.55 12.81 -4.22
N PRO A 24 6.86 12.97 -4.49
CA PRO A 24 7.50 12.40 -5.68
C PRO A 24 7.30 10.88 -5.83
N ALA A 25 7.17 10.15 -4.73
CA ALA A 25 6.90 8.70 -4.74
C ALA A 25 5.56 8.29 -5.37
N ARG A 26 4.63 9.21 -5.63
CA ARG A 26 3.36 8.95 -6.34
C ARG A 26 3.44 9.17 -7.85
N ALA A 27 4.57 9.68 -8.34
CA ALA A 27 4.71 10.04 -9.74
C ALA A 27 4.48 8.82 -10.66
N ASP A 28 3.83 9.08 -11.81
CA ASP A 28 3.44 8.06 -12.79
C ASP A 28 4.62 7.27 -13.38
N HIS A 29 5.84 7.80 -13.27
CA HIS A 29 7.03 7.13 -13.77
C HIS A 29 7.40 5.85 -12.98
N ASP A 30 6.96 5.72 -11.73
CA ASP A 30 7.33 4.60 -10.83
C ASP A 30 6.12 3.81 -10.29
N THR A 31 4.89 4.18 -10.70
CA THR A 31 3.65 3.56 -10.22
C THR A 31 2.70 3.25 -11.37
N PHE A 32 2.28 1.99 -11.48
CA PHE A 32 1.30 1.58 -12.49
C PHE A 32 -0.13 1.86 -12.03
N TRP A 33 -0.69 2.96 -12.52
CA TRP A 33 -2.07 3.37 -12.26
C TRP A 33 -3.05 2.76 -13.26
N PHE A 34 -4.22 2.36 -12.79
CA PHE A 34 -5.36 1.99 -13.64
C PHE A 34 -6.28 3.20 -13.87
N ASP A 35 -6.44 4.04 -12.85
CA ASP A 35 -7.17 5.30 -12.86
C ASP A 35 -6.65 6.19 -11.71
N ALA A 36 -7.39 7.25 -11.34
CA ALA A 36 -6.96 8.21 -10.33
C ALA A 36 -6.82 7.63 -8.90
N THR A 37 -7.36 6.45 -8.61
CA THR A 37 -7.34 5.88 -7.24
C THR A 37 -6.83 4.45 -7.18
N ARG A 38 -6.90 3.67 -8.26
CA ARG A 38 -6.48 2.27 -8.29
C ARG A 38 -5.13 2.11 -8.97
N LEU A 39 -4.27 1.30 -8.36
CA LEU A 39 -2.90 1.06 -8.83
C LEU A 39 -2.40 -0.35 -8.50
N LEU A 40 -1.35 -0.80 -9.19
CA LEU A 40 -0.58 -1.97 -8.75
C LEU A 40 0.34 -1.56 -7.60
N ARG A 41 0.24 -2.27 -6.46
CA ARG A 41 0.94 -1.88 -5.24
C ARG A 41 2.46 -1.81 -5.45
N THR A 42 3.07 -0.76 -4.89
CA THR A 42 4.53 -0.57 -4.95
C THR A 42 5.24 -1.21 -3.76
N GLN A 43 4.48 -1.56 -2.71
CA GLN A 43 4.92 -2.07 -1.41
C GLN A 43 3.86 -3.02 -0.81
N THR A 44 4.20 -3.84 0.18
CA THR A 44 3.22 -4.70 0.89
C THR A 44 2.63 -4.04 2.14
N SER A 45 2.95 -2.76 2.39
CA SER A 45 2.53 -1.98 3.56
C SER A 45 1.01 -1.87 3.72
N GLY A 46 0.23 -1.95 2.63
CA GLY A 46 -1.23 -1.96 2.68
C GLY A 46 -1.80 -3.06 3.57
N VAL A 47 -1.15 -4.24 3.60
CA VAL A 47 -1.51 -5.35 4.51
C VAL A 47 -1.31 -4.96 5.98
N GLN A 48 -0.24 -4.21 6.26
CA GLN A 48 0.09 -3.76 7.61
C GLN A 48 -0.91 -2.70 8.08
N ILE A 49 -1.27 -1.74 7.23
CA ILE A 49 -2.32 -0.74 7.51
C ILE A 49 -3.64 -1.42 7.85
N ARG A 50 -4.08 -2.39 7.03
CA ARG A 50 -5.33 -3.14 7.26
C ARG A 50 -5.27 -3.91 8.59
N THR A 51 -4.13 -4.50 8.92
CA THR A 51 -3.93 -5.20 10.20
C THR A 51 -4.01 -4.25 11.39
N MET A 52 -3.33 -3.11 11.33
CA MET A 52 -3.34 -2.09 12.40
C MET A 52 -4.72 -1.46 12.61
N LYS A 53 -5.56 -1.38 11.57
CA LYS A 53 -6.96 -0.94 11.71
C LYS A 53 -7.86 -1.98 12.36
N ALA A 54 -7.60 -3.27 12.12
CA ALA A 54 -8.42 -4.37 12.62
C ALA A 54 -8.02 -4.85 14.02
N GLN A 55 -6.80 -4.56 14.48
CA GLN A 55 -6.25 -5.09 15.72
C GLN A 55 -5.43 -4.02 16.46
N GLN A 56 -5.62 -3.92 17.77
CA GLN A 56 -4.74 -3.13 18.65
C GLN A 56 -3.44 -3.90 18.97
N PRO A 57 -2.36 -3.20 19.38
CA PRO A 57 -1.13 -3.84 19.84
C PRO A 57 -1.38 -4.89 20.95
N PRO A 58 -0.56 -5.96 21.03
CA PRO A 58 0.66 -6.18 20.26
C PRO A 58 0.40 -6.78 18.85
N ILE A 59 1.08 -6.23 17.84
CA ILE A 59 1.01 -6.70 16.44
C ILE A 59 2.35 -7.32 16.05
N ARG A 60 2.32 -8.53 15.48
CA ARG A 60 3.51 -9.23 14.96
C ARG A 60 3.16 -9.93 13.65
N ILE A 61 3.49 -9.31 12.52
CA ILE A 61 3.19 -9.83 11.19
C ILE A 61 4.38 -9.71 10.23
N ILE A 62 4.40 -10.59 9.24
CA ILE A 62 5.27 -10.51 8.05
C ILE A 62 4.33 -10.61 6.84
N ALA A 63 4.49 -9.69 5.89
CA ALA A 63 3.64 -9.56 4.71
C ALA A 63 4.46 -9.72 3.40
N PRO A 64 4.77 -10.96 2.98
CA PRO A 64 5.39 -11.21 1.68
C PRO A 64 4.37 -11.05 0.54
N GLY A 65 4.83 -10.66 -0.64
CA GLY A 65 3.97 -10.56 -1.83
C GLY A 65 4.67 -9.87 -3.01
N ARG A 66 4.07 -10.00 -4.20
CA ARG A 66 4.55 -9.31 -5.41
C ARG A 66 4.31 -7.81 -5.31
N VAL A 67 5.21 -7.01 -5.87
CA VAL A 67 5.11 -5.55 -5.99
C VAL A 67 5.54 -5.13 -7.39
N TYR A 68 5.15 -3.94 -7.80
CA TYR A 68 5.34 -3.45 -9.16
C TYR A 68 5.95 -2.04 -9.14
N ARG A 69 6.93 -1.80 -10.01
CA ARG A 69 7.56 -0.50 -10.30
C ARG A 69 7.97 -0.48 -11.77
#